data_AF-A0A7U5GUC1-F1
#
_entry.id   AF-A0A7U5GUC1-F1
#
_cell.length_a   1.000
_cell.length_b   1.000
_cell.length_c   1.000
_cell.angle_alpha   90.00
_cell.angle_beta   90.00
_cell.angle_gamma   90.00
#
_symmetry.space_group_name_H-M   'P 1'
#
loop_
_entity.id
_entity.type
_entity.pdbx_description
1 polymer ?
#
loop_
_entity_poly.entity_id
_entity_poly.type
_entity_poly.pdbx_seq_one_letter_code
_entity_poly.pdbx_strand_id
1 'polypeptide(L)'
;MENKMGRKHIGDYKAMAEELIEEIFCTAFDVGYRGAKSEEPSPEDVAAQLVDRYENDELAVILKILDSVIAHDSVKSANQQRAELIQRAREFVEGEKRITGSLTNRKGYEAPKNDFVLCDADFIVNAEKRTVVCLLRGQMGGDVFDRGIAKCMPDEVFNADIGKAIALARALDIEVPQEFMQAVQPSHYSVGQVVKRKDSPLETCRKYRVDIIGKGSTLTFLWNNDHGGRAFCDTTTSLDYEDENIKALQVIDDTNAQY
;
A
#
# COMPACT_ATOMS: atom_id res chain seq x y z
N MET A 1 17.41 45.70 -28.43
CA MET A 1 16.77 45.49 -29.74
C MET A 1 15.42 44.87 -29.48
N GLU A 2 14.36 45.67 -29.50
CA GLU A 2 12.98 45.21 -29.34
C GLU A 2 12.50 44.51 -30.62
N ASN A 3 11.81 43.39 -30.46
CA ASN A 3 11.30 42.60 -31.57
C ASN A 3 9.91 43.13 -31.98
N LYS A 4 9.77 43.56 -33.24
CA LYS A 4 8.61 44.29 -33.82
C LYS A 4 7.32 43.46 -33.99
N MET A 5 7.03 42.48 -33.13
CA MET A 5 5.81 41.67 -33.25
C MET A 5 5.07 41.38 -31.94
N GLY A 6 5.43 42.00 -30.82
CA GLY A 6 4.70 41.84 -29.55
C GLY A 6 4.62 40.39 -29.01
N ARG A 7 5.32 39.44 -29.65
CA ARG A 7 5.36 38.04 -29.24
C ARG A 7 6.39 37.91 -28.12
N LYS A 8 5.88 37.63 -26.92
CA LYS A 8 6.64 37.29 -25.72
C LYS A 8 7.62 36.14 -26.02
N HIS A 9 8.83 36.23 -25.47
CA HIS A 9 9.88 35.22 -25.60
C HIS A 9 9.52 33.98 -24.74
N ILE A 10 10.04 32.80 -25.07
CA ILE A 10 9.72 31.56 -24.33
C ILE A 10 10.06 31.64 -22.82
N GLY A 11 11.06 32.45 -22.49
CA GLY A 11 11.43 32.79 -21.11
C GLY A 11 10.38 33.66 -20.39
N ASP A 12 9.64 34.48 -21.12
CA ASP A 12 8.57 35.32 -20.56
C ASP A 12 7.34 34.46 -20.20
N TYR A 13 7.05 33.41 -20.97
CA TYR A 13 6.01 32.43 -20.62
C TYR A 13 6.39 31.57 -19.42
N LYS A 14 7.69 31.29 -19.25
CA LYS A 14 8.19 30.55 -18.09
C LYS A 14 8.12 31.40 -16.82
N ALA A 15 8.52 32.68 -16.91
CA ALA A 15 8.37 33.63 -15.81
C ALA A 15 6.88 33.86 -15.46
N MET A 16 6.01 34.00 -16.47
CA MET A 16 4.56 34.07 -16.23
C MET A 16 4.00 32.78 -15.61
N ALA A 17 4.49 31.60 -16.00
CA ALA A 17 4.05 30.34 -15.41
C ALA A 17 4.54 30.19 -13.97
N GLU A 18 5.78 30.59 -13.66
CA GLU A 18 6.32 30.60 -12.31
C GLU A 18 5.58 31.62 -11.42
N GLU A 19 5.26 32.81 -11.94
CA GLU A 19 4.45 33.83 -11.26
C GLU A 19 3.01 33.35 -11.02
N LEU A 20 2.38 32.69 -12.00
CA LEU A 20 1.05 32.11 -11.85
C LEU A 20 1.05 30.93 -10.87
N ILE A 21 2.10 30.10 -10.87
CA ILE A 21 2.27 29.00 -9.92
C ILE A 21 2.50 29.56 -8.51
N GLU A 22 3.32 30.59 -8.33
CA GLU A 22 3.49 31.27 -7.05
C GLU A 22 2.20 31.96 -6.60
N GLU A 23 1.41 32.55 -7.50
CA GLU A 23 0.14 33.18 -7.17
C GLU A 23 -0.94 32.13 -6.82
N ILE A 24 -0.97 30.99 -7.52
CA ILE A 24 -1.82 29.82 -7.20
C ILE A 24 -1.38 29.18 -5.88
N PHE A 25 -0.08 29.06 -5.62
CA PHE A 25 0.43 28.53 -4.36
C PHE A 25 0.19 29.51 -3.21
N CYS A 26 0.39 30.81 -3.40
CA CYS A 26 0.12 31.83 -2.39
C CYS A 26 -1.38 31.96 -2.14
N THR A 27 -2.24 31.85 -3.16
CA THR A 27 -3.69 31.77 -2.94
C THR A 27 -4.09 30.46 -2.27
N ALA A 28 -3.53 29.31 -2.64
CA ALA A 28 -3.80 28.04 -1.96
C ALA A 28 -3.29 28.01 -0.51
N PHE A 29 -2.16 28.66 -0.22
CA PHE A 29 -1.56 28.74 1.11
C PHE A 29 -2.23 29.83 1.99
N ASP A 30 -2.62 30.98 1.41
CA ASP A 30 -3.46 31.98 2.08
C ASP A 30 -4.89 31.48 2.28
N VAL A 31 -5.42 30.60 1.42
CA VAL A 31 -6.68 29.87 1.64
C VAL A 31 -6.54 28.89 2.81
N GLY A 32 -5.38 28.22 2.94
CA GLY A 32 -5.04 27.41 4.11
C GLY A 32 -4.96 28.21 5.43
N TYR A 33 -4.48 29.46 5.38
CA TYR A 33 -4.36 30.32 6.58
C TYR A 33 -5.61 31.19 6.85
N ARG A 34 -6.45 31.45 5.84
CA ARG A 34 -7.75 32.16 5.97
C ARG A 34 -8.94 31.22 6.18
N GLY A 35 -8.71 29.93 6.42
CA GLY A 35 -9.68 28.95 6.94
C GLY A 35 -10.25 29.27 8.33
N ALA A 36 -10.24 30.53 8.74
CA ALA A 36 -11.03 31.06 9.85
C ALA A 36 -12.28 31.82 9.37
N LYS A 37 -12.55 31.95 8.07
CA LYS A 37 -13.85 32.41 7.55
C LYS A 37 -14.33 31.59 6.36
N SER A 38 -15.59 31.21 6.44
CA SER A 38 -16.39 30.34 5.59
C SER A 38 -16.42 30.68 4.11
N GLU A 39 -16.69 29.64 3.31
CA GLU A 39 -17.08 29.59 1.89
C GLU A 39 -15.93 29.27 0.92
N GLU A 40 -15.66 27.97 0.75
CA GLU A 40 -14.96 27.47 -0.43
C GLU A 40 -15.81 27.80 -1.68
N PRO A 41 -15.25 28.43 -2.72
CA PRO A 41 -16.01 28.77 -3.92
C PRO A 41 -16.43 27.50 -4.66
N SER A 42 -17.64 27.48 -5.21
CA SER A 42 -18.13 26.30 -5.93
C SER A 42 -17.28 26.07 -7.19
N PRO A 43 -17.12 24.82 -7.65
CA PRO A 43 -16.42 24.53 -8.91
C PRO A 43 -17.01 25.28 -10.11
N GLU A 44 -18.30 25.61 -10.07
CA GLU A 44 -19.00 26.36 -11.11
C GLU A 44 -18.58 27.83 -11.11
N ASP A 45 -18.37 28.42 -9.93
CA ASP A 45 -17.92 29.81 -9.78
C ASP A 45 -16.47 29.98 -10.25
N VAL A 46 -15.62 28.99 -9.96
CA VAL A 46 -14.24 28.96 -10.43
C VAL A 46 -14.20 28.80 -11.96
N ALA A 47 -15.02 27.91 -12.52
CA ALA A 47 -15.12 27.74 -13.96
C ALA A 47 -15.60 29.01 -14.67
N ALA A 48 -16.59 29.71 -14.11
CA ALA A 48 -17.08 30.98 -14.65
C ALA A 48 -15.99 32.07 -14.65
N GLN A 49 -15.20 32.17 -13.58
CA GLN A 49 -14.09 33.11 -13.50
C GLN A 49 -12.96 32.81 -14.49
N LEU A 50 -12.70 31.54 -14.78
CA LEU A 50 -11.70 31.14 -15.75
C LEU A 50 -12.14 31.43 -17.19
N VAL A 51 -13.41 31.17 -17.51
CA VAL A 51 -13.98 31.47 -18.84
C VAL A 51 -14.07 32.96 -19.12
N ASP A 52 -14.29 33.79 -18.09
CA ASP A 52 -14.28 35.25 -18.23
C ASP A 52 -12.86 35.84 -18.39
N ARG A 53 -11.85 35.14 -17.86
CA ARG A 53 -10.47 35.66 -17.78
C ARG A 53 -9.56 35.23 -18.93
N TYR A 54 -9.81 34.07 -19.54
CA TYR A 54 -8.92 33.47 -20.53
C TYR A 54 -9.64 33.17 -21.83
N GLU A 55 -8.95 33.33 -22.96
CA GLU A 55 -9.50 32.94 -24.26
C GLU A 55 -9.52 31.40 -24.41
N ASN A 56 -10.36 30.89 -25.32
CA ASN A 56 -10.61 29.45 -25.47
C ASN A 56 -9.36 28.62 -25.80
N ASP A 57 -8.39 29.21 -26.50
CA ASP A 57 -7.11 28.57 -26.82
C ASP A 57 -6.17 28.53 -25.62
N GLU A 58 -6.18 29.56 -24.77
CA GLU A 58 -5.47 29.58 -23.49
C GLU A 58 -6.06 28.57 -22.50
N LEU A 59 -7.40 28.48 -22.42
CA LEU A 59 -8.09 27.47 -21.61
C LEU A 59 -7.75 26.05 -22.08
N ALA A 60 -7.63 25.82 -23.38
CA ALA A 60 -7.23 24.52 -23.92
C ALA A 60 -5.79 24.13 -23.54
N VAL A 61 -4.89 25.11 -23.41
CA VAL A 61 -3.52 24.90 -22.93
C VAL A 61 -3.51 24.64 -21.42
N ILE A 62 -4.28 25.40 -20.65
CA ILE A 62 -4.45 25.21 -19.20
C ILE A 62 -4.99 23.81 -18.90
N LEU A 63 -6.02 23.36 -19.63
CA LEU A 63 -6.57 22.01 -19.49
C LEU A 63 -5.54 20.92 -19.80
N LYS A 64 -4.73 21.09 -20.86
CA LYS A 64 -3.65 20.12 -21.18
C LYS A 64 -2.58 20.04 -20.10
N ILE A 65 -2.23 21.19 -19.50
CA ILE A 65 -1.26 21.24 -18.41
C ILE A 65 -1.86 20.60 -17.17
N LEU A 66 -3.11 20.92 -16.82
CA LEU A 66 -3.84 20.28 -15.72
C LEU A 66 -3.94 18.78 -15.92
N ASP A 67 -4.28 18.29 -17.10
CA ASP A 67 -4.31 16.85 -17.43
C ASP A 67 -2.94 16.21 -17.20
N SER A 68 -1.84 16.89 -17.56
CA SER A 68 -0.48 16.39 -17.35
C SER A 68 -0.04 16.39 -15.88
N VAL A 69 -0.51 17.36 -15.09
CA VAL A 69 -0.21 17.50 -13.66
C VAL A 69 -1.05 16.52 -12.84
N ILE A 70 -2.34 16.41 -13.14
CA ILE A 70 -3.26 15.44 -12.54
C ILE A 70 -2.83 14.00 -12.89
N ALA A 71 -2.34 13.75 -14.12
CA ALA A 71 -1.78 12.45 -14.49
C ALA A 71 -0.50 12.10 -13.69
N HIS A 72 0.24 13.09 -13.20
CA HIS A 72 1.42 12.89 -12.38
C HIS A 72 1.09 12.70 -10.88
N ASP A 73 -0.13 13.06 -10.49
CA ASP A 73 -0.64 13.00 -9.12
C ASP A 73 -1.89 12.10 -9.03
N SER A 74 -1.93 11.04 -9.84
CA SER A 74 -3.01 10.06 -9.75
C SER A 74 -2.98 9.46 -8.35
N VAL A 75 -3.97 9.80 -7.53
CA VAL A 75 -4.16 9.23 -6.19
C VAL A 75 -4.14 7.71 -6.34
N LYS A 76 -3.07 7.08 -5.86
CA LYS A 76 -2.88 5.63 -5.96
C LYS A 76 -4.10 4.93 -5.37
N SER A 77 -4.61 3.92 -6.04
CA SER A 77 -5.71 3.12 -5.50
C SER A 77 -5.29 2.44 -4.19
N ALA A 78 -6.23 2.09 -3.33
CA ALA A 78 -5.92 1.40 -2.07
C ALA A 78 -5.11 0.10 -2.30
N ASN A 79 -5.39 -0.62 -3.39
CA ASN A 79 -4.64 -1.82 -3.78
C ASN A 79 -3.21 -1.49 -4.24
N GLN A 80 -3.01 -0.39 -4.99
CA GLN A 80 -1.66 0.06 -5.36
C GLN A 80 -0.85 0.51 -4.13
N GLN A 81 -1.47 1.29 -3.22
CA GLN A 81 -0.83 1.70 -1.97
C GLN A 81 -0.47 0.49 -1.12
N ARG A 82 -1.35 -0.52 -1.06
CA ARG A 82 -1.10 -1.77 -0.34
C ARG A 82 0.03 -2.59 -0.97
N ALA A 83 0.10 -2.66 -2.30
CA ALA A 83 1.19 -3.32 -3.01
C ALA A 83 2.55 -2.67 -2.70
N GLU A 84 2.61 -1.33 -2.73
CA GLU A 84 3.80 -0.59 -2.37
C GLU A 84 4.20 -0.78 -0.91
N LEU A 85 3.23 -0.83 0.01
CA LEU A 85 3.49 -1.10 1.42
C LEU A 85 4.09 -2.50 1.63
N ILE A 86 3.56 -3.52 0.94
CA ILE A 86 4.10 -4.89 0.97
C ILE A 86 5.53 -4.91 0.42
N GLN A 87 5.78 -4.18 -0.67
CA GLN A 87 7.11 -4.08 -1.26
C GLN A 87 8.10 -3.40 -0.31
N ARG A 88 7.71 -2.27 0.32
CA ARG A 88 8.52 -1.60 1.35
C ARG A 88 8.79 -2.50 2.55
N ALA A 89 7.83 -3.33 2.97
CA ALA A 89 8.05 -4.30 4.04
C ALA A 89 9.13 -5.34 3.68
N ARG A 90 9.16 -5.83 2.43
CA ARG A 90 10.22 -6.73 1.94
C ARG A 90 11.58 -6.04 1.90
N GLU A 91 11.61 -4.82 1.37
CA GLU A 91 12.82 -4.00 1.30
C GLU A 91 13.36 -3.65 2.68
N PHE A 92 12.50 -3.39 3.65
CA PHE A 92 12.88 -3.18 5.05
C PHE A 92 13.59 -4.41 5.61
N VAL A 93 13.00 -5.60 5.45
CA VAL A 93 13.61 -6.86 5.95
C VAL A 93 15.00 -7.09 5.36
N GLU A 94 15.18 -6.86 4.06
CA GLU A 94 16.49 -7.02 3.41
C GLU A 94 17.46 -5.87 3.70
N GLY A 95 16.95 -4.64 3.78
CA GLY A 95 17.72 -3.42 4.03
C GLY A 95 18.33 -3.37 5.43
N GLU A 96 17.68 -4.00 6.41
CA GLU A 96 18.20 -4.10 7.77
C GLU A 96 19.39 -5.06 7.92
N LYS A 97 19.79 -5.77 6.87
CA LYS A 97 21.05 -6.52 6.84
C LYS A 97 22.24 -5.59 6.60
N ARG A 98 22.61 -4.82 7.63
CA ARG A 98 23.61 -3.72 7.55
C ARG A 98 25.06 -4.19 7.56
N ILE A 99 25.34 -5.38 8.11
CA ILE A 99 26.71 -5.85 8.40
C ILE A 99 26.97 -7.17 7.67
N THR A 100 28.19 -7.33 7.15
CA THR A 100 28.70 -8.60 6.61
C THR A 100 29.64 -9.25 7.62
N GLY A 101 29.38 -10.51 7.97
CA GLY A 101 30.19 -11.24 8.93
C GLY A 101 31.59 -11.51 8.39
N SER A 102 32.62 -11.19 9.16
CA SER A 102 34.01 -11.42 8.76
C SER A 102 34.36 -12.91 8.58
N LEU A 103 33.73 -13.78 9.36
CA LEU A 103 33.96 -15.23 9.33
C LEU A 103 33.05 -15.97 8.35
N THR A 104 31.80 -15.54 8.22
CA THR A 104 30.79 -16.20 7.37
C THR A 104 30.74 -15.61 5.97
N ASN A 105 31.23 -14.39 5.78
CA ASN A 105 31.08 -13.58 4.57
C ASN A 105 29.61 -13.43 4.11
N ARG A 106 28.66 -13.52 5.05
CA ARG A 106 27.22 -13.37 4.82
C ARG A 106 26.73 -12.08 5.44
N LYS A 107 25.81 -11.39 4.76
CA LYS A 107 25.07 -10.29 5.37
C LYS A 107 24.10 -10.82 6.43
N GLY A 108 23.94 -10.09 7.51
CA GLY A 108 23.02 -10.46 8.59
C GLY A 108 22.58 -9.27 9.42
N TYR A 109 21.83 -9.58 10.46
CA TYR A 109 21.30 -8.62 11.42
C TYR A 109 22.16 -8.60 12.68
N GLU A 110 22.30 -7.43 13.28
CA GLU A 110 22.98 -7.28 14.56
C GLU A 110 22.01 -7.61 15.70
N ALA A 111 22.42 -8.50 16.61
CA ALA A 111 21.59 -8.82 17.77
C ALA A 111 21.59 -7.64 18.76
N PRO A 112 20.43 -7.13 19.21
CA PRO A 112 20.37 -5.89 20.01
C PRO A 112 21.07 -5.98 21.36
N LYS A 113 21.15 -7.19 21.92
CA LYS A 113 21.71 -7.47 23.24
C LYS A 113 23.13 -8.02 23.17
N ASN A 114 23.70 -8.13 21.97
CA ASN A 114 24.99 -8.78 21.75
C ASN A 114 25.67 -8.25 20.47
N ASP A 115 26.29 -7.07 20.57
CA ASP A 115 26.88 -6.29 19.48
C ASP A 115 27.92 -7.02 18.62
N PHE A 116 28.39 -8.20 19.05
CA PHE A 116 29.36 -9.03 18.33
C PHE A 116 28.73 -10.22 17.61
N VAL A 117 27.42 -10.39 17.68
CA VAL A 117 26.71 -11.54 17.13
C VAL A 117 25.91 -11.13 15.90
N LEU A 118 26.40 -11.58 14.75
CA LEU A 118 25.66 -11.51 13.50
C LEU A 118 24.65 -12.65 13.41
N CYS A 119 23.40 -12.31 13.10
CA CYS A 119 22.28 -13.22 13.05
C CYS A 119 21.64 -13.32 11.66
N ASP A 120 21.04 -14.47 11.37
CA ASP A 120 20.04 -14.66 10.34
C ASP A 120 18.64 -14.54 10.97
N ALA A 121 17.64 -14.11 10.20
CA ALA A 121 16.26 -14.02 10.66
C ALA A 121 15.45 -15.23 10.16
N ASP A 122 14.95 -16.04 11.10
CA ASP A 122 14.03 -17.12 10.83
C ASP A 122 12.60 -16.68 11.11
N PHE A 123 11.76 -16.70 10.08
CA PHE A 123 10.36 -16.30 10.18
C PHE A 123 9.43 -17.52 10.27
N ILE A 124 8.67 -17.59 11.36
CA ILE A 124 7.61 -18.57 11.56
C ILE A 124 6.28 -17.86 11.34
N VAL A 125 5.62 -18.17 10.22
CA VAL A 125 4.34 -17.58 9.83
C VAL A 125 3.21 -18.52 10.22
N ASN A 126 2.28 -18.04 11.04
CA ASN A 126 1.04 -18.74 11.36
C ASN A 126 -0.15 -17.89 10.91
N ALA A 127 -0.59 -18.10 9.67
CA ALA A 127 -1.70 -17.37 9.06
C ALA A 127 -3.03 -17.60 9.79
N GLU A 128 -3.27 -18.80 10.33
CA GLU A 128 -4.49 -19.10 11.09
C GLU A 128 -4.62 -18.27 12.36
N LYS A 129 -3.51 -18.15 13.10
CA LYS A 129 -3.42 -17.31 14.31
C LYS A 129 -3.06 -15.86 13.98
N ARG A 130 -2.94 -15.51 12.69
CA ARG A 130 -2.58 -14.17 12.20
C ARG A 130 -1.33 -13.61 12.86
N THR A 131 -0.35 -14.48 13.09
CA THR A 131 0.84 -14.20 13.88
C THR A 131 2.09 -14.53 13.07
N VAL A 132 3.08 -13.63 13.09
CA VAL A 132 4.42 -13.87 12.55
C VAL A 132 5.41 -13.74 13.69
N VAL A 133 6.29 -14.73 13.83
CA VAL A 133 7.38 -14.72 14.80
C VAL A 133 8.70 -14.64 14.04
N CYS A 134 9.55 -13.69 14.42
CA CYS A 134 10.93 -13.58 13.95
C CYS A 134 11.86 -14.11 15.04
N LEU A 135 12.75 -15.03 14.70
CA LEU A 135 13.81 -15.51 15.58
C LEU A 135 15.16 -15.10 14.99
N LEU A 136 15.95 -14.32 15.72
CA LEU A 136 17.31 -13.97 15.33
C LEU A 136 18.25 -15.09 15.77
N ARG A 137 18.79 -15.83 14.81
CA ARG A 137 19.71 -16.95 15.05
C ARG A 137 21.13 -16.58 14.70
N GLY A 138 22.07 -16.81 15.61
CA GLY A 138 23.47 -16.53 15.35
C GLY A 138 23.99 -17.35 14.16
N GLN A 139 24.68 -16.70 13.23
CA GLN A 139 25.12 -17.33 11.98
C GLN A 139 26.10 -18.50 12.14
N MET A 140 26.80 -18.58 13.27
CA MET A 140 27.82 -19.60 13.56
C MET A 140 27.31 -20.75 14.44
N GLY A 141 26.32 -20.50 15.30
CA GLY A 141 25.88 -21.44 16.34
C GLY A 141 24.41 -21.86 16.24
N GLY A 142 23.57 -21.13 15.50
CA GLY A 142 22.14 -21.41 15.36
C GLY A 142 21.29 -21.10 16.61
N ASP A 143 21.93 -20.69 17.71
CA ASP A 143 21.27 -20.24 18.94
C ASP A 143 20.40 -19.02 18.68
N VAL A 144 19.25 -18.96 19.34
CA VAL A 144 18.32 -17.83 19.26
C VAL A 144 18.78 -16.75 20.24
N PHE A 145 19.12 -15.58 19.74
CA PHE A 145 19.56 -14.43 20.53
C PHE A 145 18.41 -13.49 20.88
N ASP A 146 17.48 -13.29 19.95
CA ASP A 146 16.31 -12.48 20.20
C ASP A 146 15.10 -12.97 19.41
N ARG A 147 13.92 -12.49 19.79
CA ARG A 147 12.66 -12.78 19.12
C ARG A 147 11.75 -11.57 19.08
N GLY A 148 11.04 -11.44 17.98
CA GLY A 148 9.96 -10.47 17.81
C GLY A 148 8.69 -11.17 17.36
N ILE A 149 7.55 -10.64 17.80
CA ILE A 149 6.23 -11.21 17.49
C ILE A 149 5.37 -10.09 16.92
N ALA A 150 4.81 -10.31 15.73
CA ALA A 150 3.78 -9.47 15.14
C ALA A 150 2.45 -10.24 15.14
N LYS A 151 1.38 -9.57 15.58
CA LYS A 151 0.03 -10.12 15.57
C LYS A 151 -0.89 -9.12 14.90
N CYS A 152 -1.58 -9.56 13.86
CA CYS A 152 -2.51 -8.73 13.10
C CYS A 152 -3.91 -8.77 13.73
N MET A 153 -4.60 -7.63 13.76
CA MET A 153 -5.89 -7.50 14.45
C MET A 153 -7.03 -8.19 13.68
N PRO A 154 -8.05 -8.76 14.35
CA PRO A 154 -9.11 -9.55 13.70
C PRO A 154 -9.88 -8.88 12.55
N ASP A 155 -9.92 -7.55 12.55
CA ASP A 155 -10.59 -6.65 11.61
C ASP A 155 -9.71 -6.20 10.43
N GLU A 156 -8.38 -6.32 10.55
CA GLU A 156 -7.44 -5.99 9.47
C GLU A 156 -7.32 -7.14 8.45
N VAL A 157 -6.61 -6.90 7.34
CA VAL A 157 -6.17 -7.97 6.41
C VAL A 157 -4.74 -8.40 6.73
N PHE A 158 -4.55 -9.69 7.00
CA PHE A 158 -3.24 -10.28 7.30
C PHE A 158 -2.35 -10.34 6.05
N ASN A 159 -1.10 -9.88 6.19
CA ASN A 159 -0.06 -10.08 5.19
C ASN A 159 1.22 -10.58 5.86
N ALA A 160 1.79 -11.68 5.37
CA ALA A 160 2.99 -12.24 5.97
C ALA A 160 4.20 -11.32 5.87
N ASP A 161 4.39 -10.58 4.78
CA ASP A 161 5.58 -9.73 4.59
C ASP A 161 5.54 -8.49 5.49
N ILE A 162 4.37 -7.86 5.63
CA ILE A 162 4.16 -6.79 6.63
C ILE A 162 4.41 -7.34 8.05
N GLY A 163 3.87 -8.53 8.35
CA GLY A 163 4.08 -9.20 9.63
C GLY A 163 5.56 -9.52 9.90
N LYS A 164 6.33 -9.94 8.89
CA LYS A 164 7.78 -10.17 8.99
C LYS A 164 8.52 -8.88 9.31
N ALA A 165 8.21 -7.78 8.63
CA ALA A 165 8.84 -6.48 8.89
C ALA A 165 8.61 -6.00 10.33
N ILE A 166 7.36 -6.07 10.83
CA ILE A 166 7.03 -5.70 12.21
C ILE A 166 7.70 -6.65 13.22
N ALA A 167 7.68 -7.95 12.95
CA ALA A 167 8.30 -8.94 13.83
C ALA A 167 9.82 -8.77 13.88
N LEU A 168 10.46 -8.46 12.74
CA LEU A 168 11.89 -8.16 12.67
C LEU A 168 12.23 -6.89 13.44
N ALA A 169 11.51 -5.78 13.22
CA ALA A 169 11.74 -4.53 13.94
C ALA A 169 11.69 -4.75 15.47
N ARG A 170 10.70 -5.53 15.94
CA ARG A 170 10.60 -5.92 17.36
C ARG A 170 11.72 -6.84 17.83
N ALA A 171 12.22 -7.72 16.97
CA ALA A 171 13.34 -8.60 17.29
C ALA A 171 14.68 -7.84 17.36
N LEU A 172 14.81 -6.79 16.54
CA LEU A 172 15.97 -5.89 16.50
C LEU A 172 15.88 -4.74 17.53
N ASP A 173 14.82 -4.69 18.33
CA ASP A 173 14.57 -3.62 19.31
C ASP A 173 14.65 -2.21 18.71
N ILE A 174 14.18 -2.07 17.46
CA ILE A 174 14.08 -0.78 16.76
C ILE A 174 12.62 -0.32 16.69
N GLU A 175 12.42 0.97 16.45
CA GLU A 175 11.09 1.53 16.26
C GLU A 175 10.40 0.89 15.06
N VAL A 176 9.16 0.41 15.27
CA VAL A 176 8.36 -0.18 14.20
C VAL A 176 7.84 0.96 13.31
N PRO A 177 8.14 0.94 11.99
CA PRO A 177 7.63 1.96 11.08
C PRO A 177 6.10 2.07 11.15
N GLN A 178 5.60 3.30 11.35
CA GLN A 178 4.16 3.56 11.53
C GLN A 178 3.33 3.10 10.33
N GLU A 179 3.90 3.14 9.13
CA GLU A 179 3.24 2.69 7.90
C GLU A 179 2.85 1.21 7.93
N PHE A 180 3.61 0.34 8.61
CA PHE A 180 3.27 -1.07 8.77
C PHE A 180 2.19 -1.30 9.83
N MET A 181 2.09 -0.40 10.81
CA MET A 181 1.08 -0.44 11.86
C MET A 181 -0.29 0.08 11.39
N GLN A 182 -0.31 0.97 10.39
CA GLN A 182 -1.53 1.56 9.81
C GLN A 182 -1.68 1.14 8.34
N ALA A 183 -1.67 -0.17 8.10
CA ALA A 183 -1.69 -0.71 6.74
C ALA A 183 -3.02 -0.42 6.02
N VAL A 184 -2.92 0.12 4.80
CA VAL A 184 -4.07 0.39 3.92
C VAL A 184 -4.77 -0.91 3.58
N GLN A 185 -6.10 -0.97 3.74
CA GLN A 185 -6.90 -2.15 3.40
C GLN A 185 -7.21 -2.20 1.89
N PRO A 186 -7.27 -3.39 1.27
CA PRO A 186 -7.61 -3.50 -0.15
C PRO A 186 -9.06 -3.06 -0.40
N SER A 187 -9.30 -2.31 -1.48
CA SER A 187 -10.62 -1.81 -1.87
C SER A 187 -11.38 -2.74 -2.82
N HIS A 188 -10.67 -3.59 -3.56
CA HIS A 188 -11.27 -4.60 -4.45
C HIS A 188 -10.52 -5.93 -4.36
N TYR A 189 -11.16 -6.98 -4.86
CA TYR A 189 -10.58 -8.31 -4.90
C TYR A 189 -9.42 -8.38 -5.90
N SER A 190 -8.38 -9.12 -5.51
CA SER A 190 -7.23 -9.47 -6.35
C SER A 190 -7.01 -10.98 -6.30
N VAL A 191 -6.51 -11.56 -7.39
CA VAL A 191 -6.16 -12.99 -7.45
C VAL A 191 -5.18 -13.32 -6.32
N GLY A 192 -5.39 -14.45 -5.66
CA GLY A 192 -4.57 -14.93 -4.54
C GLY A 192 -5.00 -14.46 -3.15
N GLN A 193 -5.95 -13.52 -3.06
CA GLN A 193 -6.55 -13.14 -1.77
C GLN A 193 -7.38 -14.28 -1.18
N VAL A 194 -7.39 -14.38 0.14
CA VAL A 194 -8.25 -15.27 0.92
C VAL A 194 -9.37 -14.47 1.55
N VAL A 195 -10.61 -14.92 1.35
CA VAL A 195 -11.82 -14.27 1.83
C VAL A 195 -12.64 -15.21 2.73
N LYS A 196 -13.45 -14.63 3.62
CA LYS A 196 -14.45 -15.34 4.44
C LYS A 196 -15.80 -14.63 4.40
N ARG A 197 -16.89 -15.37 4.61
CA ARG A 197 -18.23 -14.78 4.77
C ARG A 197 -18.41 -14.24 6.20
N LYS A 198 -19.04 -13.08 6.37
CA LYS A 198 -19.28 -12.45 7.68
C LYS A 198 -20.39 -13.12 8.49
N ASP A 199 -21.35 -13.74 7.80
CA ASP A 199 -22.68 -14.13 8.31
C ASP A 199 -22.83 -15.67 8.45
N SER A 200 -21.76 -16.35 8.86
CA SER A 200 -21.87 -17.73 9.35
C SER A 200 -21.68 -17.73 10.87
N PRO A 201 -22.73 -18.02 11.66
CA PRO A 201 -22.65 -18.08 13.13
C PRO A 201 -21.84 -19.30 13.64
N LEU A 202 -21.38 -20.17 12.74
CA LEU A 202 -20.55 -21.31 13.08
C LEU A 202 -19.07 -20.96 12.83
N GLU A 203 -18.20 -21.26 13.80
CA GLU A 203 -16.72 -21.13 13.72
C GLU A 203 -16.09 -21.89 12.53
N THR A 204 -16.86 -22.72 11.85
CA THR A 204 -16.52 -23.40 10.59
C THR A 204 -16.60 -22.48 9.36
N CYS A 205 -16.34 -21.18 9.51
CA CYS A 205 -16.37 -20.21 8.41
C CYS A 205 -15.44 -20.67 7.28
N ARG A 206 -16.04 -21.03 6.15
CA ARG A 206 -15.33 -21.44 4.94
C ARG A 206 -14.42 -20.30 4.47
N LYS A 207 -13.15 -20.63 4.24
CA LYS A 207 -12.17 -19.75 3.61
C LYS A 207 -12.09 -20.08 2.13
N TYR A 208 -12.02 -19.04 1.33
CA TYR A 208 -11.98 -19.15 -0.12
C TYR A 208 -10.77 -18.39 -0.65
N ARG A 209 -10.00 -18.99 -1.56
CA ARG A 209 -8.96 -18.27 -2.29
C ARG A 209 -9.51 -17.79 -3.63
N VAL A 210 -9.33 -16.52 -3.94
CA VAL A 210 -9.62 -15.95 -5.27
C VAL A 210 -8.62 -16.49 -6.27
N ASP A 211 -9.08 -17.21 -7.29
CA ASP A 211 -8.21 -17.88 -8.27
C ASP A 211 -8.24 -17.17 -9.63
N ILE A 212 -9.44 -16.82 -10.11
CA ILE A 212 -9.63 -16.16 -11.40
C ILE A 212 -10.63 -15.02 -11.22
N ILE A 213 -10.32 -13.88 -11.85
CA ILE A 213 -11.24 -12.75 -12.01
C ILE A 213 -11.62 -12.69 -13.49
N GLY A 214 -12.83 -13.15 -13.82
CA GLY A 214 -13.33 -13.20 -15.19
C GLY A 214 -13.82 -11.84 -15.72
N LYS A 215 -13.93 -11.71 -17.05
CA LYS A 215 -14.68 -10.59 -17.67
C LYS A 215 -16.15 -10.73 -17.29
N GLY A 216 -16.74 -9.68 -16.71
CA GLY A 216 -18.08 -9.76 -16.16
C GLY A 216 -18.12 -10.20 -14.69
N SER A 217 -17.01 -10.05 -13.97
CA SER A 217 -17.05 -9.99 -12.51
C SER A 217 -17.23 -11.36 -11.81
N THR A 218 -17.00 -12.47 -12.52
CA THR A 218 -17.03 -13.81 -11.95
C THR A 218 -15.77 -14.11 -11.14
N LEU A 219 -15.93 -14.48 -9.86
CA LEU A 219 -14.86 -14.94 -8.97
C LEU A 219 -14.90 -16.46 -8.85
N THR A 220 -13.78 -17.09 -9.19
CA THR A 220 -13.57 -18.51 -8.96
C THR A 220 -12.88 -18.71 -7.62
N PHE A 221 -13.48 -19.51 -6.75
CA PHE A 221 -12.93 -19.81 -5.44
C PHE A 221 -12.44 -21.25 -5.31
N LEU A 222 -11.25 -21.41 -4.73
CA LEU A 222 -10.76 -22.69 -4.25
C LEU A 222 -11.02 -22.82 -2.74
N TRP A 223 -11.56 -23.96 -2.34
CA TRP A 223 -11.82 -24.28 -0.95
C TRP A 223 -10.56 -24.84 -0.28
N ASN A 224 -10.08 -24.18 0.76
CA ASN A 224 -8.97 -24.68 1.57
C ASN A 224 -9.49 -25.38 2.83
N ASN A 225 -9.45 -26.71 2.84
CA ASN A 225 -9.65 -27.53 4.03
C ASN A 225 -8.33 -27.74 4.76
N ASP A 226 -7.88 -26.77 5.52
CA ASP A 226 -6.79 -27.00 6.49
C ASP A 226 -7.36 -27.56 7.80
N HIS A 227 -8.11 -28.66 7.70
CA HIS A 227 -8.47 -29.51 8.83
C HIS A 227 -7.61 -30.78 8.81
N GLY A 228 -6.33 -30.63 9.18
CA GLY A 228 -5.53 -31.74 9.73
C GLY A 228 -5.51 -33.06 8.94
N GLY A 229 -5.21 -33.03 7.64
CA GLY A 229 -4.62 -34.20 6.98
C GLY A 229 -5.52 -35.08 6.09
N ARG A 230 -6.69 -34.62 5.63
CA ARG A 230 -7.36 -35.23 4.47
C ARG A 230 -7.93 -34.18 3.51
N ALA A 231 -7.26 -34.04 2.36
CA ALA A 231 -7.78 -33.29 1.22
C ALA A 231 -9.03 -34.01 0.68
N PHE A 232 -10.20 -33.39 0.86
CA PHE A 232 -11.43 -33.78 0.17
C PHE A 232 -11.79 -32.67 -0.81
N CYS A 233 -11.82 -33.07 -2.09
CA CYS A 233 -12.32 -32.41 -3.30
C CYS A 233 -12.28 -30.88 -3.38
N ASP A 234 -11.42 -30.39 -4.28
CA ASP A 234 -11.45 -29.05 -4.89
C ASP A 234 -12.85 -28.78 -5.47
N THR A 235 -13.72 -28.15 -4.68
CA THR A 235 -15.04 -27.76 -5.16
C THR A 235 -14.94 -26.32 -5.63
N THR A 236 -14.60 -26.16 -6.92
CA THR A 236 -14.57 -24.85 -7.57
C THR A 236 -15.96 -24.25 -7.54
N THR A 237 -16.14 -23.16 -6.80
CA THR A 237 -17.39 -22.39 -6.80
C THR A 237 -17.16 -21.11 -7.58
N SER A 238 -17.95 -20.92 -8.62
CA SER A 238 -17.99 -19.69 -9.41
C SER A 238 -19.16 -18.86 -8.91
N LEU A 239 -18.89 -17.62 -8.47
CA LEU A 239 -19.93 -16.68 -8.07
C LEU A 239 -19.77 -15.40 -8.91
N ASP A 240 -20.89 -14.80 -9.33
CA ASP A 240 -20.91 -13.55 -10.08
C ASP A 240 -20.95 -12.34 -9.12
N TYR A 241 -20.16 -11.28 -9.37
CA TYR A 241 -20.02 -10.08 -8.49
C TYR A 241 -21.32 -9.34 -8.16
N GLU A 242 -22.34 -9.51 -9.00
CA GLU A 242 -23.67 -8.92 -8.79
C GLU A 242 -24.50 -9.71 -7.77
N ASP A 243 -24.06 -10.92 -7.40
CA ASP A 243 -24.63 -11.66 -6.28
C ASP A 243 -24.29 -10.93 -4.97
N GLU A 244 -25.32 -10.48 -4.25
CA GLU A 244 -25.20 -9.79 -2.97
C GLU A 244 -24.37 -10.61 -1.96
N ASN A 245 -24.29 -11.93 -2.14
CA ASN A 245 -23.46 -12.82 -1.33
C ASN A 245 -21.94 -12.59 -1.48
N ILE A 246 -21.45 -12.03 -2.59
CA ILE A 246 -20.01 -11.72 -2.79
C ILE A 246 -19.61 -10.41 -2.10
N LYS A 247 -20.50 -9.40 -2.10
CA LYS A 247 -20.23 -8.12 -1.40
C LYS A 247 -20.09 -8.29 0.11
N ALA A 248 -20.62 -9.39 0.66
CA ALA A 248 -20.50 -9.75 2.08
C ALA A 248 -19.17 -10.44 2.44
N LEU A 249 -18.34 -10.82 1.45
CA LEU A 249 -17.06 -11.48 1.72
C LEU A 249 -16.04 -10.46 2.24
N GLN A 250 -15.33 -10.82 3.29
CA GLN A 250 -14.24 -10.03 3.88
C GLN A 250 -12.91 -10.66 3.47
N VAL A 251 -12.02 -9.88 2.86
CA VAL A 251 -10.62 -10.27 2.71
C VAL A 251 -10.01 -10.44 4.09
N ILE A 252 -9.31 -11.54 4.34
CA ILE A 252 -8.68 -11.83 5.62
C ILE A 252 -7.19 -12.06 5.52
N ASP A 253 -6.70 -12.48 4.36
CA ASP A 253 -5.29 -12.72 4.09
C ASP A 253 -5.00 -12.40 2.62
N ASP A 254 -4.02 -11.55 2.37
CA ASP A 254 -3.59 -11.15 1.04
C ASP A 254 -2.11 -11.48 0.78
N THR A 255 -1.52 -12.39 1.56
CA THR A 255 -0.11 -12.78 1.44
C THR A 255 0.28 -13.23 0.03
N ASN A 256 -0.64 -13.89 -0.67
CA ASN A 256 -0.43 -14.38 -2.05
C ASN A 256 -1.15 -13.51 -3.09
N ALA A 257 -1.65 -12.33 -2.72
CA ALA A 257 -2.37 -11.47 -3.62
C ALA A 257 -1.47 -10.93 -4.73
N GLN A 258 -2.01 -10.91 -5.95
CA GLN A 258 -1.40 -10.32 -7.13
C GLN A 258 -2.05 -8.95 -7.35
N TYR A 259 -1.34 -7.91 -6.93
CA TYR A 259 -1.74 -6.52 -7.10
C TYR A 259 -1.23 -5.94 -8.42
#